data_AF-A0A1H3X4D5-F1
#
_entry.id   AF-A0A1H3X4D5-F1
#
_cell.length_a   1.000
_cell.length_b   1.000
_cell.length_c   1.000
_cell.angle_alpha   90.00
_cell.angle_beta   90.00
_cell.angle_gamma   90.00
#
_symmetry.space_group_name_H-M   'P 1'
#
loop_
_entity.id
_entity.type
_entity.pdbx_description
1 polymer ?
#
loop_
_entity_poly.entity_id
_entity_poly.type
_entity_poly.pdbx_seq_one_letter_code
_entity_poly.pdbx_strand_id
1 'polypeptide(L)'
;MKRFFAAGTAFLLACPVVAQSPQFSVGTSGADSIPQTTIVPVQQPPVRVVERTTVYEEPERGMDRAQRRAYRAKVYAAKIDSLVQSRNYMFFPNSMQEIPGGMIRSIYADYFFFGMFVDHVEVHLPTERGVTQYVEMLNFDSMSIRDYRAARTQWGWSVTFNIADGDALYHADFAVSTVTGETVLTLLTPAVTMRYVGWLWNKRVNDPRYHRMD
;
A
#
# COMPACT_ATOMS: atom_id res chain seq x y z
N MET A 1 52.43 58.04 -10.08
CA MET A 1 51.92 59.19 -10.86
C MET A 1 50.56 59.61 -10.30
N LYS A 2 50.40 60.90 -9.98
CA LYS A 2 49.13 61.61 -9.66
C LYS A 2 48.27 61.69 -10.95
N ARG A 3 46.93 61.83 -10.96
CA ARG A 3 46.01 62.90 -10.49
C ARG A 3 44.56 62.34 -10.55
N PHE A 4 43.68 62.44 -9.55
CA PHE A 4 42.82 63.56 -9.04
C PHE A 4 41.67 64.07 -9.97
N PHE A 5 40.42 63.74 -9.55
CA PHE A 5 39.11 64.47 -9.48
C PHE A 5 38.46 65.10 -10.74
N ALA A 6 37.12 65.23 -10.93
CA ALA A 6 35.92 65.24 -10.05
C ALA A 6 34.66 64.74 -10.85
N ALA A 7 33.71 63.96 -10.30
CA ALA A 7 32.47 64.28 -9.54
C ALA A 7 31.22 64.70 -10.36
N GLY A 8 30.11 63.95 -10.17
CA GLY A 8 28.74 64.25 -10.60
C GLY A 8 27.75 63.13 -10.22
N THR A 9 26.81 63.42 -9.32
CA THR A 9 25.90 62.54 -8.55
C THR A 9 24.53 62.26 -9.18
N ALA A 10 23.92 61.10 -8.88
CA ALA A 10 22.47 60.94 -8.68
C ALA A 10 22.18 59.69 -7.80
N PHE A 11 21.21 59.82 -6.89
CA PHE A 11 20.88 58.93 -5.78
C PHE A 11 19.47 58.32 -6.00
N LEU A 12 19.25 57.04 -5.70
CA LEU A 12 17.91 56.48 -5.47
C LEU A 12 17.95 55.51 -4.28
N LEU A 13 17.06 55.77 -3.32
CA LEU A 13 16.94 55.14 -2.00
C LEU A 13 16.02 53.91 -2.02
N ALA A 14 16.38 52.91 -1.22
CA ALA A 14 15.58 51.73 -0.90
C ALA A 14 14.77 51.96 0.40
N CYS A 15 13.57 51.36 0.50
CA CYS A 15 12.79 51.29 1.74
C CYS A 15 12.41 49.83 2.06
N PRO A 16 12.51 49.38 3.33
CA PRO A 16 12.06 48.06 3.77
C PRO A 16 10.62 48.13 4.30
N VAL A 17 9.86 47.03 4.19
CA VAL A 17 8.54 46.86 4.83
C VAL A 17 8.67 45.81 5.94
N VAL A 18 8.40 46.24 7.18
CA VAL A 18 8.31 45.40 8.39
C VAL A 18 6.82 45.22 8.75
N ALA A 19 6.47 44.02 9.20
CA ALA A 19 5.14 43.56 9.55
C ALA A 19 4.49 44.33 10.72
N GLN A 20 3.19 44.59 10.63
CA GLN A 20 2.32 45.01 11.74
C GLN A 20 0.96 44.32 11.65
N SER A 21 0.57 43.67 12.75
CA SER A 21 -0.73 43.04 12.98
C SER A 21 -1.78 44.09 13.38
N PRO A 22 -3.05 44.01 12.93
CA PRO A 22 -4.09 44.87 13.46
C PRO A 22 -4.89 44.16 14.57
N GLN A 23 -4.84 44.74 15.77
CA GLN A 23 -5.83 44.57 16.83
C GLN A 23 -7.02 45.53 16.62
N PHE A 24 -8.16 45.11 17.15
CA PHE A 24 -9.52 45.65 17.03
C PHE A 24 -9.70 47.13 17.38
N SER A 25 -10.67 47.77 16.72
CA SER A 25 -11.40 48.93 17.24
C SER A 25 -12.91 48.74 17.03
N VAL A 26 -13.67 48.97 18.10
CA VAL A 26 -15.13 48.81 18.20
C VAL A 26 -15.81 50.11 17.76
N GLY A 27 -16.72 50.04 16.79
CA GLY A 27 -17.67 51.10 16.45
C GLY A 27 -19.09 50.59 16.68
N THR A 28 -19.83 51.25 17.57
CA THR A 28 -21.23 50.95 17.89
C THR A 28 -22.17 51.83 17.07
N SER A 29 -23.32 51.25 16.73
CA SER A 29 -24.61 51.86 16.32
C SER A 29 -24.88 52.04 14.83
N GLY A 30 -26.01 51.46 14.40
CA GLY A 30 -26.58 51.53 13.07
C GLY A 30 -27.32 50.23 12.73
N ALA A 31 -28.54 50.09 13.24
CA ALA A 31 -29.42 48.97 12.92
C ALA A 31 -29.82 48.99 11.43
N ASP A 32 -29.52 47.93 10.68
CA ASP A 32 -30.46 47.26 9.77
C ASP A 32 -29.80 46.07 9.04
N SER A 33 -30.42 44.89 9.21
CA SER A 33 -30.44 43.71 8.33
C SER A 33 -29.14 43.19 7.68
N ILE A 34 -28.50 42.17 8.28
CA ILE A 34 -27.55 41.25 7.59
C ILE A 34 -28.31 39.95 7.28
N PRO A 35 -28.31 39.40 6.04
CA PRO A 35 -28.79 38.04 5.84
C PRO A 35 -27.80 37.07 6.48
N GLN A 36 -28.26 36.32 7.47
CA GLN A 36 -27.50 35.20 8.02
C GLN A 36 -27.27 34.17 6.92
N THR A 37 -26.03 33.97 6.49
CA THR A 37 -25.64 32.82 5.67
C THR A 37 -25.75 31.58 6.53
N THR A 38 -26.92 30.94 6.50
CA THR A 38 -27.13 29.62 7.10
C THR A 38 -26.21 28.62 6.41
N ILE A 39 -25.19 28.14 7.10
CA ILE A 39 -24.39 26.99 6.64
C ILE A 39 -25.28 25.76 6.76
N VAL A 40 -25.84 25.33 5.63
CA VAL A 40 -26.57 24.06 5.53
C VAL A 40 -25.51 22.94 5.49
N PRO A 41 -25.47 22.02 6.46
CA PRO A 41 -24.62 20.84 6.34
C PRO A 41 -25.17 19.98 5.19
N VAL A 42 -24.40 19.85 4.11
CA VAL A 42 -24.69 18.89 3.05
C VAL A 42 -24.53 17.49 3.67
N GLN A 43 -25.65 16.86 4.03
CA GLN A 43 -25.67 15.42 4.29
C GLN A 43 -25.29 14.72 2.99
N GLN A 44 -24.03 14.31 2.87
CA GLN A 44 -23.68 13.31 1.87
C GLN A 44 -24.44 12.03 2.22
N PRO A 45 -25.16 11.42 1.26
CA PRO A 45 -25.81 10.15 1.51
C PRO A 45 -24.75 9.13 1.92
N PRO A 46 -25.01 8.27 2.92
CA PRO A 46 -24.04 7.30 3.38
C PRO A 46 -23.63 6.43 2.20
N VAL A 47 -22.37 6.55 1.80
CA VAL A 47 -21.75 5.67 0.80
C VAL A 47 -21.89 4.26 1.35
N ARG A 48 -22.77 3.46 0.74
CA ARG A 48 -22.87 2.03 1.06
C ARG A 48 -21.60 1.37 0.57
N VAL A 49 -20.59 1.31 1.43
CA VAL A 49 -19.46 0.39 1.26
C VAL A 49 -20.05 -1.01 1.40
N VAL A 50 -20.39 -1.63 0.28
CA VAL A 50 -20.79 -3.03 0.29
C VAL A 50 -19.53 -3.85 0.50
N GLU A 51 -19.24 -4.18 1.76
CA GLU A 51 -18.34 -5.28 2.11
C GLU A 51 -18.94 -6.58 1.59
N ARG A 52 -18.64 -6.92 0.33
CA ARG A 52 -18.89 -8.26 -0.21
C ARG A 52 -17.77 -9.18 0.25
N THR A 53 -17.80 -9.57 1.52
CA THR A 53 -17.05 -10.75 1.97
C THR A 53 -17.74 -11.47 3.14
N THR A 54 -19.06 -11.53 3.15
CA THR A 54 -19.75 -12.49 4.01
C THR A 54 -19.87 -13.81 3.26
N VAL A 55 -18.81 -14.63 3.32
CA VAL A 55 -19.01 -16.07 3.09
C VAL A 55 -19.93 -16.52 4.23
N TYR A 56 -21.20 -16.78 3.92
CA TYR A 56 -22.14 -17.28 4.91
C TYR A 56 -21.65 -18.65 5.37
N GLU A 57 -21.11 -18.69 6.59
CA GLU A 57 -20.69 -19.94 7.21
C GLU A 57 -21.95 -20.66 7.71
N GLU A 58 -22.29 -21.78 7.07
CA GLU A 58 -23.22 -22.73 7.62
C GLU A 58 -22.73 -23.23 9.00
N PRO A 59 -23.62 -23.33 10.00
CA PRO A 59 -23.23 -23.76 11.34
C PRO A 59 -22.70 -25.20 11.31
N GLU A 60 -21.48 -25.42 11.83
CA GLU A 60 -20.81 -26.75 11.90
C GLU A 60 -21.47 -27.74 12.88
N ARG A 61 -22.67 -27.40 13.39
CA ARG A 61 -23.39 -28.17 14.41
C ARG A 61 -23.97 -29.41 13.75
N GLY A 62 -23.60 -30.59 14.28
CA GLY A 62 -24.06 -31.89 13.76
C GLY A 62 -23.17 -32.53 12.70
N MET A 63 -22.08 -31.87 12.28
CA MET A 63 -21.10 -32.46 11.36
C MET A 63 -20.15 -33.42 12.09
N ASP A 64 -19.84 -34.55 11.45
CA ASP A 64 -18.71 -35.41 11.85
C ASP A 64 -17.36 -34.69 11.63
N ARG A 65 -16.29 -35.16 12.26
CA ARG A 65 -14.93 -34.60 12.13
C ARG A 65 -14.47 -34.52 10.68
N ALA A 66 -14.76 -35.55 9.86
CA ALA A 66 -14.36 -35.56 8.45
C ALA A 66 -15.14 -34.49 7.65
N GLN A 67 -16.45 -34.40 7.87
CA GLN A 67 -17.30 -33.39 7.23
C GLN A 67 -16.89 -31.98 7.62
N ARG A 68 -16.58 -31.74 8.91
CA ARG A 68 -16.10 -30.45 9.39
C ARG A 68 -14.78 -30.06 8.74
N ARG A 69 -13.85 -31.00 8.55
CA ARG A 69 -12.58 -30.74 7.85
C ARG A 69 -12.80 -30.37 6.39
N ALA A 70 -13.64 -31.12 5.69
CA ALA A 70 -13.97 -30.86 4.28
C ALA A 70 -14.70 -29.52 4.11
N TYR A 71 -15.63 -29.21 5.00
CA TYR A 71 -16.35 -27.95 5.04
C TYR A 71 -15.40 -26.76 5.24
N ARG A 72 -14.52 -26.82 6.26
CA ARG A 72 -13.50 -25.78 6.49
C ARG A 72 -12.57 -25.59 5.30
N ALA A 73 -12.14 -26.68 4.66
CA ALA A 73 -11.30 -26.60 3.47
C ALA A 73 -12.02 -25.90 2.30
N LYS A 74 -13.32 -26.19 2.11
CA LYS A 74 -14.15 -25.53 1.08
C LYS A 74 -14.32 -24.03 1.37
N VAL A 75 -14.66 -23.67 2.60
CA VAL A 75 -14.80 -22.26 3.02
C VAL A 75 -13.47 -21.52 2.87
N TYR A 76 -12.37 -22.17 3.26
CA TYR A 76 -11.03 -21.62 3.13
C TYR A 76 -10.65 -21.35 1.67
N ALA A 77 -10.85 -22.32 0.79
CA ALA A 77 -10.61 -22.15 -0.64
C ALA A 77 -11.44 -21.00 -1.23
N ALA A 78 -12.72 -20.91 -0.88
CA ALA A 78 -13.59 -19.81 -1.31
C ALA A 78 -13.12 -18.44 -0.81
N LYS A 79 -12.54 -18.37 0.40
CA LYS A 79 -11.94 -17.15 0.94
C LYS A 79 -10.72 -16.70 0.14
N ILE A 80 -9.82 -17.62 -0.21
CA ILE A 80 -8.67 -17.34 -1.09
C ILE A 80 -9.14 -16.90 -2.47
N ASP A 81 -10.17 -17.55 -3.01
CA ASP A 81 -10.74 -17.19 -4.31
C ASP A 81 -11.27 -15.74 -4.32
N SER A 82 -12.03 -15.38 -3.27
CA SER A 82 -12.52 -14.02 -3.10
C SER A 82 -11.39 -13.01 -2.93
N LEU A 83 -10.30 -13.39 -2.26
CA LEU A 83 -9.12 -12.55 -2.03
C LEU A 83 -8.37 -12.23 -3.33
N VAL A 84 -8.09 -13.25 -4.15
CA VAL A 84 -7.40 -13.05 -5.43
C VAL A 84 -8.28 -12.25 -6.40
N GLN A 85 -9.58 -12.52 -6.42
CA GLN A 85 -10.54 -11.82 -7.28
C GLN A 85 -10.75 -10.36 -6.90
N SER A 86 -10.65 -10.01 -5.61
CA SER A 86 -10.81 -8.62 -5.17
C SER A 86 -9.65 -7.72 -5.57
N ARG A 87 -8.48 -8.30 -5.92
CA ARG A 87 -7.23 -7.57 -6.15
C ARG A 87 -6.93 -6.58 -5.01
N ASN A 88 -7.28 -6.99 -3.79
CA ASN A 88 -7.10 -6.18 -2.60
C ASN A 88 -6.66 -7.11 -1.46
N TYR A 89 -5.35 -7.28 -1.35
CA TYR A 89 -4.73 -8.22 -0.43
C TYR A 89 -3.30 -7.78 -0.10
N MET A 90 -2.79 -8.26 1.02
CA MET A 90 -1.39 -8.11 1.39
C MET A 90 -0.73 -9.48 1.46
N PHE A 91 0.50 -9.56 0.96
CA PHE A 91 1.35 -10.71 1.05
C PHE A 91 2.44 -10.47 2.09
N PHE A 92 2.57 -11.40 3.03
CA PHE A 92 3.56 -11.35 4.10
C PHE A 92 4.56 -12.51 3.94
N PRO A 93 5.80 -12.23 3.50
CA PRO A 93 6.80 -13.26 3.30
C PRO A 93 7.40 -13.72 4.64
N ASN A 94 7.59 -15.02 4.79
CA ASN A 94 8.31 -15.63 5.92
C ASN A 94 9.73 -16.07 5.55
N SER A 95 10.01 -16.17 4.25
CA SER A 95 11.32 -16.54 3.72
C SER A 95 11.58 -15.89 2.38
N MET A 96 12.86 -15.73 2.06
CA MET A 96 13.34 -15.16 0.81
C MET A 96 14.50 -15.97 0.24
N GLN A 97 14.72 -15.84 -1.06
CA GLN A 97 15.83 -16.45 -1.77
C GLN A 97 16.10 -15.70 -3.09
N GLU A 98 17.35 -15.34 -3.36
CA GLU A 98 17.77 -14.95 -4.72
C GLU A 98 17.82 -16.18 -5.64
N ILE A 99 17.23 -16.09 -6.84
CA ILE A 99 17.25 -17.13 -7.86
C ILE A 99 18.06 -16.64 -9.07
N PRO A 100 18.96 -17.46 -9.64
CA PRO A 100 19.26 -18.86 -9.30
C PRO A 100 20.34 -19.02 -8.24
N GLY A 101 20.14 -19.95 -7.30
CA GLY A 101 21.21 -20.47 -6.44
C GLY A 101 21.52 -19.70 -5.15
N GLY A 102 20.75 -18.67 -4.81
CA GLY A 102 20.82 -18.02 -3.49
C GLY A 102 20.40 -18.96 -2.36
N MET A 103 20.83 -18.64 -1.15
CA MET A 103 20.46 -19.39 0.06
C MET A 103 19.04 -19.02 0.50
N ILE A 104 18.24 -20.01 0.88
CA ILE A 104 16.94 -19.72 1.52
C ILE A 104 17.20 -19.12 2.89
N ARG A 105 16.59 -17.96 3.17
CA ARG A 105 16.66 -17.28 4.46
C ARG A 105 15.27 -17.10 5.03
N SER A 106 15.11 -17.38 6.30
CA SER A 106 13.93 -16.96 7.06
C SER A 106 14.02 -15.47 7.35
N ILE A 107 12.89 -14.77 7.24
CA ILE A 107 12.76 -13.34 7.53
C ILE A 107 11.60 -13.08 8.48
N TYR A 108 11.68 -11.98 9.23
CA TYR A 108 10.62 -11.57 10.15
C TYR A 108 9.44 -10.98 9.37
N ALA A 109 8.37 -11.75 9.23
CA ALA A 109 7.23 -11.42 8.39
C ALA A 109 6.49 -10.12 8.77
N ASP A 110 6.61 -9.67 10.02
CA ASP A 110 5.93 -8.45 10.50
C ASP A 110 6.51 -7.15 9.91
N TYR A 111 7.74 -7.19 9.41
CA TYR A 111 8.41 -6.01 8.85
C TYR A 111 8.30 -5.90 7.34
N PHE A 112 8.01 -6.98 6.62
CA PHE A 112 8.06 -7.02 5.16
C PHE A 112 6.70 -7.36 4.58
N PHE A 113 6.33 -6.70 3.49
CA PHE A 113 5.06 -6.97 2.84
C PHE A 113 5.07 -6.57 1.36
N PHE A 114 4.11 -7.13 0.63
CA PHE A 114 3.70 -6.67 -0.68
C PHE A 114 2.20 -6.41 -0.64
N GLY A 115 1.78 -5.16 -0.77
CA GLY A 115 0.40 -4.73 -0.86
C GLY A 115 -0.07 -4.70 -2.31
N MET A 116 -1.14 -5.42 -2.62
CA MET A 116 -1.88 -5.27 -3.87
C MET A 116 -3.19 -4.58 -3.55
N PHE A 117 -3.38 -3.39 -4.13
CA PHE A 117 -4.61 -2.65 -4.09
C PHE A 117 -5.20 -2.56 -5.51
N VAL A 118 -6.45 -2.09 -5.58
CA VAL A 118 -7.19 -2.03 -6.86
C VAL A 118 -6.50 -1.10 -7.86
N ASP A 119 -5.90 -0.01 -7.36
CA ASP A 119 -5.30 1.09 -8.11
C ASP A 119 -3.76 1.12 -8.06
N HIS A 120 -3.15 0.60 -7.00
CA HIS A 120 -1.69 0.67 -6.80
C HIS A 120 -1.12 -0.56 -6.09
N VAL A 121 0.20 -0.62 -6.04
CA VAL A 121 0.95 -1.58 -5.22
C VAL A 121 1.87 -0.84 -4.26
N GLU A 122 2.08 -1.46 -3.11
CA GLU A 122 3.07 -1.04 -2.10
C GLU A 122 4.05 -2.19 -1.92
N VAL A 123 5.34 -1.94 -2.09
CA VAL A 123 6.37 -2.97 -2.00
C VAL A 123 7.33 -2.60 -0.88
N HIS A 124 7.47 -3.50 0.09
CA HIS A 124 8.44 -3.38 1.17
C HIS A 124 9.09 -4.74 1.41
N LEU A 125 10.03 -5.10 0.54
CA LEU A 125 10.62 -6.44 0.49
C LEU A 125 12.15 -6.40 0.61
N PRO A 126 12.75 -7.37 1.33
CA PRO A 126 14.20 -7.49 1.39
C PRO A 126 14.74 -8.14 0.12
N THR A 127 15.80 -7.59 -0.47
CA THR A 127 16.47 -8.14 -1.67
C THR A 127 17.93 -8.45 -1.37
N GLU A 128 18.49 -9.48 -1.96
CA GLU A 128 19.93 -9.76 -1.86
C GLU A 128 20.70 -9.06 -2.98
N ARG A 129 21.94 -8.66 -2.69
CA ARG A 129 22.86 -8.09 -3.68
C ARG A 129 23.96 -9.10 -4.01
N GLY A 130 23.61 -10.13 -4.78
CA GLY A 130 24.55 -11.09 -5.36
C GLY A 130 25.51 -11.72 -4.33
N VAL A 131 26.82 -11.63 -4.57
CA VAL A 131 27.85 -12.34 -3.78
C VAL A 131 27.92 -11.88 -2.32
N THR A 132 27.43 -10.69 -2.01
CA THR A 132 27.48 -10.14 -0.65
C THR A 132 26.21 -10.46 0.13
N GLN A 133 26.35 -10.88 1.39
CA GLN A 133 25.23 -11.24 2.27
C GLN A 133 24.44 -10.01 2.79
N TYR A 134 24.56 -8.85 2.14
CA TYR A 134 23.83 -7.65 2.54
C TYR A 134 22.43 -7.68 1.96
N VAL A 135 21.45 -7.55 2.85
CA VAL A 135 20.04 -7.40 2.50
C VAL A 135 19.77 -5.92 2.26
N GLU A 136 19.39 -5.58 1.03
CA GLU A 136 18.89 -4.28 0.66
C GLU A 136 17.36 -4.25 0.82
N MET A 137 16.79 -3.07 1.02
CA MET A 137 15.35 -2.90 1.08
C MET A 137 14.82 -2.40 -0.26
N LEU A 138 13.99 -3.20 -0.91
CA LEU A 138 13.16 -2.76 -2.03
C LEU A 138 11.88 -2.13 -1.46
N ASN A 139 11.85 -0.80 -1.44
CA ASN A 139 10.76 -0.02 -0.86
C ASN A 139 10.25 1.03 -1.85
N PHE A 140 9.07 0.81 -2.44
CA PHE A 140 8.44 1.75 -3.35
C PHE A 140 6.94 1.51 -3.46
N ASP A 141 6.21 2.55 -3.86
CA ASP A 141 4.79 2.49 -4.17
C ASP A 141 4.58 2.86 -5.64
N SER A 142 3.73 2.12 -6.34
CA SER A 142 3.49 2.37 -7.77
C SER A 142 2.02 2.27 -8.15
N MET A 143 1.55 3.31 -8.86
CA MET A 143 0.24 3.38 -9.51
C MET A 143 0.24 2.69 -10.90
N SER A 144 1.41 2.28 -11.40
CA SER A 144 1.60 1.82 -12.79
C SER A 144 1.61 0.30 -12.89
N ILE A 145 0.43 -0.30 -12.78
CA ILE A 145 0.25 -1.75 -12.93
C ILE A 145 -0.23 -2.08 -14.34
N ARG A 146 0.42 -3.02 -15.02
CA ARG A 146 0.12 -3.41 -16.41
C ARG A 146 -0.01 -4.92 -16.54
N ASP A 147 -0.76 -5.35 -17.55
CA ASP A 147 -0.90 -6.75 -17.95
C ASP A 147 -1.34 -7.70 -16.83
N TYR A 148 -2.19 -7.22 -15.92
CA TYR A 148 -2.68 -8.02 -14.80
C TYR A 148 -3.51 -9.21 -15.27
N ARG A 149 -3.08 -10.41 -14.90
CA ARG A 149 -3.75 -11.67 -15.21
C ARG A 149 -3.81 -12.55 -13.97
N ALA A 150 -5.02 -12.92 -13.57
CA ALA A 150 -5.24 -13.97 -12.57
C ALA A 150 -5.86 -15.19 -13.25
N ALA A 151 -5.17 -16.33 -13.19
CA ALA A 151 -5.60 -17.59 -13.79
C ALA A 151 -5.76 -18.66 -12.71
N ARG A 152 -6.87 -19.39 -12.76
CA ARG A 152 -7.09 -20.56 -11.88
C ARG A 152 -6.23 -21.72 -12.34
N THR A 153 -5.54 -22.36 -11.39
CA THR A 153 -4.74 -23.58 -11.61
C THR A 153 -5.36 -24.75 -10.84
N GLN A 154 -4.80 -25.95 -11.02
CA GLN A 154 -5.23 -27.14 -10.27
C GLN A 154 -5.07 -26.99 -8.76
N TRP A 155 -4.08 -26.21 -8.31
CA TRP A 155 -3.66 -26.13 -6.91
C TRP A 155 -3.99 -24.77 -6.25
N GLY A 156 -4.50 -23.82 -7.04
CA GLY A 156 -4.99 -22.53 -6.56
C GLY A 156 -4.97 -21.48 -7.66
N TRP A 157 -4.24 -20.39 -7.50
CA TRP A 157 -4.19 -19.27 -8.45
C TRP A 157 -2.76 -18.97 -8.92
N SER A 158 -2.61 -18.54 -10.17
CA SER A 158 -1.43 -17.86 -10.68
C SER A 158 -1.82 -16.41 -11.01
N VAL A 159 -1.09 -15.44 -10.46
CA VAL A 159 -1.34 -14.01 -10.68
C VAL A 159 -0.07 -13.36 -11.19
N THR A 160 -0.12 -12.83 -12.41
CA THR A 160 1.03 -12.19 -13.06
C THR A 160 0.71 -10.76 -13.48
N PHE A 161 1.67 -9.86 -13.33
CA PHE A 161 1.55 -8.46 -13.76
C PHE A 161 2.91 -7.76 -13.79
N ASN A 162 2.95 -6.62 -14.46
CA ASN A 162 4.10 -5.74 -14.51
C ASN A 162 3.86 -4.50 -13.64
N ILE A 163 4.93 -4.01 -13.01
CA ILE A 163 4.93 -2.80 -12.17
C ILE A 163 6.02 -1.88 -12.69
N ALA A 164 5.70 -0.61 -12.96
CA ALA A 164 6.71 0.38 -13.32
C ALA A 164 6.95 1.36 -12.17
N ASP A 165 8.20 1.61 -11.83
CA ASP A 165 8.61 2.66 -10.88
C ASP A 165 9.74 3.50 -11.52
N GLY A 166 9.40 4.72 -11.95
CA GLY A 166 10.27 5.51 -12.81
C GLY A 166 10.67 4.75 -14.08
N ASP A 167 11.98 4.57 -14.28
CA ASP A 167 12.56 3.81 -15.39
C ASP A 167 12.69 2.30 -15.09
N ALA A 168 12.45 1.88 -13.85
CA ALA A 168 12.53 0.48 -13.45
C ALA A 168 11.22 -0.26 -13.79
N LEU A 169 11.35 -1.47 -14.34
CA LEU A 169 10.25 -2.37 -14.61
C LEU A 169 10.43 -3.65 -13.80
N TYR A 170 9.38 -4.03 -13.08
CA TYR A 170 9.32 -5.25 -12.28
C TYR A 170 8.26 -6.18 -12.85
N HIS A 171 8.51 -7.48 -12.76
CA HIS A 171 7.53 -8.51 -13.09
C HIS A 171 7.24 -9.35 -11.85
N ALA A 172 5.98 -9.37 -11.43
CA ALA A 172 5.52 -10.14 -10.28
C ALA A 172 4.72 -11.35 -10.75
N ASP A 173 5.06 -12.53 -10.22
CA ASP A 173 4.32 -13.78 -10.39
C ASP A 173 4.01 -14.39 -9.02
N PHE A 174 2.73 -14.48 -8.69
CA PHE A 174 2.23 -15.15 -7.50
C PHE A 174 1.67 -16.52 -7.84
N ALA A 175 2.14 -17.55 -7.14
CA ALA A 175 1.47 -18.84 -7.04
C ALA A 175 0.82 -18.98 -5.67
N VAL A 176 -0.51 -18.98 -5.62
CA VAL A 176 -1.32 -18.99 -4.38
C VAL A 176 -1.99 -20.35 -4.23
N SER A 177 -1.74 -21.05 -3.12
CA SER A 177 -2.41 -22.32 -2.81
C SER A 177 -3.78 -22.10 -2.19
N THR A 178 -4.83 -22.68 -2.77
CA THR A 178 -6.18 -22.67 -2.14
C THR A 178 -6.35 -23.77 -1.10
N VAL A 179 -5.38 -24.67 -0.97
CA VAL A 179 -5.40 -25.78 -0.01
C VAL A 179 -4.75 -25.38 1.30
N THR A 180 -3.59 -24.73 1.22
CA THR A 180 -2.79 -24.34 2.39
C THR A 180 -2.90 -22.86 2.67
N GLY A 181 -3.00 -22.00 1.63
CA GLY A 181 -2.84 -20.54 1.74
C GLY A 181 -1.44 -20.06 1.46
N GLU A 182 -0.49 -20.97 1.41
CA GLU A 182 0.90 -20.65 1.15
C GLU A 182 0.98 -20.02 -0.24
N THR A 183 1.72 -18.93 -0.30
CA THR A 183 1.85 -18.11 -1.49
C THR A 183 3.32 -17.94 -1.78
N VAL A 184 3.69 -18.18 -3.04
CA VAL A 184 5.05 -17.94 -3.54
C VAL A 184 4.99 -16.72 -4.45
N LEU A 185 5.78 -15.69 -4.14
CA LEU A 185 6.01 -14.55 -5.02
C LEU A 185 7.38 -14.71 -5.68
N THR A 186 7.41 -14.74 -7.01
CA THR A 186 8.63 -14.57 -7.79
C THR A 186 8.63 -13.15 -8.36
N LEU A 187 9.60 -12.34 -7.94
CA LEU A 187 9.73 -10.94 -8.33
C LEU A 187 11.01 -10.77 -9.16
N LEU A 188 10.85 -10.46 -10.43
CA LEU A 188 11.96 -10.09 -11.30
C LEU A 188 12.16 -8.58 -11.13
N THR A 189 13.32 -8.22 -10.61
CA THR A 189 13.80 -6.83 -10.53
C THR A 189 14.81 -6.58 -11.66
N PRO A 190 15.19 -5.32 -11.93
CA PRO A 190 16.23 -5.01 -12.91
C PRO A 190 17.60 -5.66 -12.61
N ALA A 191 17.89 -5.97 -11.34
CA ALA A 191 19.18 -6.49 -10.92
C ALA A 191 19.18 -8.00 -10.63
N VAL A 192 18.16 -8.47 -9.92
CA VAL A 192 18.06 -9.85 -9.40
C VAL A 192 16.65 -10.40 -9.51
N THR A 193 16.51 -11.72 -9.51
CA THR A 193 15.20 -12.37 -9.33
C THR A 193 15.10 -12.88 -7.91
N MET A 194 14.07 -12.43 -7.19
CA MET A 194 13.82 -12.85 -5.82
C MET A 194 12.62 -13.79 -5.77
N ARG A 195 12.70 -14.81 -4.91
CA ARG A 195 11.57 -15.65 -4.54
C ARG A 195 11.27 -15.47 -3.06
N TYR A 196 10.01 -15.23 -2.76
CA TYR A 196 9.49 -15.15 -1.41
C TYR A 196 8.42 -16.21 -1.20
N VAL A 197 8.40 -16.82 -0.03
CA VAL A 197 7.29 -17.69 0.41
C VAL A 197 6.62 -17.02 1.58
N GLY A 198 5.29 -17.12 1.67
CA GLY A 198 4.52 -16.42 2.68
C GLY A 198 3.03 -16.70 2.59
N TRP A 199 2.24 -15.74 3.08
CA TRP A 199 0.79 -15.89 3.21
C TRP A 199 0.07 -14.66 2.68
N LEU A 200 -1.09 -14.89 2.05
CA LEU A 200 -2.02 -13.82 1.69
C LEU A 200 -2.98 -13.50 2.82
N TRP A 201 -3.22 -12.21 3.02
CA TRP A 201 -4.15 -11.70 4.01
C TRP A 201 -5.04 -10.59 3.45
N ASN A 202 -6.28 -10.56 3.91
CA ASN A 202 -7.18 -9.42 3.69
C ASN A 202 -6.91 -8.37 4.77
N LYS A 203 -5.92 -7.49 4.58
CA LYS A 203 -5.63 -6.44 5.56
C LYS A 203 -6.05 -5.09 4.97
N ARG A 204 -7.22 -4.62 5.40
CA ARG A 204 -7.37 -3.20 5.67
C ARG A 204 -6.53 -2.94 6.92
N VAL A 205 -5.72 -1.89 6.92
CA VAL A 205 -4.69 -1.54 7.92
C VAL A 205 -5.15 -1.56 9.41
N ASN A 206 -6.44 -1.79 9.71
CA ASN A 206 -7.05 -1.69 11.05
C ASN A 206 -7.70 -2.99 11.59
N ASP A 207 -7.22 -4.22 11.30
CA ASP A 207 -7.73 -5.42 12.02
C ASP A 207 -7.23 -5.42 13.49
N PRO A 208 -8.12 -5.35 14.50
CA PRO A 208 -7.74 -5.29 15.92
C PRO A 208 -6.96 -6.52 16.41
N ARG A 209 -6.98 -7.64 15.66
CA ARG A 209 -6.30 -8.88 16.03
C ARG A 209 -4.77 -8.80 16.02
N TYR A 210 -4.20 -7.75 15.47
CA TYR A 210 -2.76 -7.50 15.45
C TYR A 210 -2.30 -6.31 16.32
N HIS A 211 -3.19 -5.69 17.11
CA HIS A 211 -2.84 -4.68 18.13
C HIS A 211 -2.32 -5.32 19.43
N ARG A 212 -1.66 -6.46 19.35
CA ARG A 212 -1.04 -7.09 20.53
C ARG A 212 0.33 -7.62 20.13
N MET A 213 1.27 -6.70 19.95
CA MET A 213 2.71 -6.96 20.04
C MET A 213 3.39 -5.68 20.53
N ASP A 214 2.98 -5.24 21.73
CA ASP A 214 3.57 -4.17 22.53
C ASP A 214 3.59 -4.62 23.99
#